data_AF-A0A2X3J8D3-F1
#
_entry.id   AF-A0A2X3J8D3-F1
#
_cell.length_a   1.000
_cell.length_b   1.000
_cell.length_c   1.000
_cell.angle_alpha   90.00
_cell.angle_beta   90.00
_cell.angle_gamma   90.00
#
_symmetry.space_group_name_H-M   'P 1'
#
loop_
_entity.id
_entity.type
_entity.pdbx_description
1 polymer ?
#
loop_
_entity_poly.entity_id
_entity_poly.type
_entity_poly.pdbx_seq_one_letter_code
_entity_poly.pdbx_strand_id
1 'polypeptide(L)' 'MPVRKTLHPGATVIYRDLVQSPAQHLSDKHIAAFQGAEVTDAALGADLAAGGAFIDDLFAADVIVIGVPMYNFSIPIPA' A
#
# COMPACT_ATOMS: atom_id res chain seq x y z
N MET A 1 9.42 -15.25 4.98
CA MET A 1 8.41 -16.24 4.52
C MET A 1 8.95 -17.16 3.40
N PRO A 2 9.87 -18.11 3.69
CA PRO A 2 10.46 -18.96 2.64
C PRO A 2 9.54 -20.09 2.16
N VAL A 3 8.57 -20.51 3.00
CA VAL A 3 7.85 -21.80 2.85
C VAL A 3 6.85 -21.83 1.69
N ARG A 4 6.40 -20.68 1.17
CA ARG A 4 5.40 -20.65 0.08
C ARG A 4 5.99 -20.78 -1.33
N LYS A 5 7.23 -20.33 -1.55
CA LYS A 5 7.85 -20.38 -2.88
C LYS A 5 8.11 -21.82 -3.36
N THR A 6 8.34 -22.76 -2.45
CA THR A 6 8.58 -24.17 -2.80
C THR A 6 7.32 -24.88 -3.28
N LEU A 7 6.14 -24.47 -2.81
CA LEU A 7 4.85 -25.03 -3.24
C LEU A 7 4.32 -24.35 -4.51
N HIS A 8 4.72 -23.09 -4.77
CA HIS A 8 4.34 -22.32 -5.96
C HIS A 8 5.58 -21.70 -6.63
N PRO A 9 6.43 -22.51 -7.29
CA PRO A 9 7.70 -22.05 -7.85
C PRO A 9 7.55 -21.03 -8.99
N GLY A 10 6.38 -20.98 -9.66
CA GLY A 10 6.07 -19.99 -10.69
C GLY A 10 5.43 -18.70 -10.16
N ALA A 11 5.17 -18.58 -8.86
CA ALA A 11 4.50 -17.41 -8.31
C ALA A 11 5.47 -16.22 -8.18
N THR A 12 5.06 -15.07 -8.72
CA THR A 12 5.70 -13.78 -8.43
C THR A 12 5.22 -13.29 -7.08
N VAL A 13 6.15 -12.91 -6.20
CA VAL A 13 5.84 -12.38 -4.87
C VAL A 13 6.26 -10.92 -4.79
N ILE A 14 5.28 -10.04 -4.70
CA ILE A 14 5.47 -8.63 -4.37
C ILE A 14 5.32 -8.50 -2.86
N TYR A 15 6.35 -8.01 -2.18
CA TYR A 15 6.34 -7.81 -0.74
C TYR A 15 6.25 -6.32 -0.42
N ARG A 16 5.29 -5.95 0.43
CA ARG A 16 5.08 -4.59 0.92
C ARG A 16 5.08 -4.59 2.44
N ASP A 17 5.99 -3.81 3.02
CA ASP A 17 6.03 -3.52 4.45
C ASP A 17 5.49 -2.11 4.68
N LEU A 18 4.26 -2.03 5.18
CA LEU A 18 3.56 -0.77 5.40
C LEU A 18 4.10 0.02 6.61
N VAL A 19 5.00 -0.54 7.43
CA VAL A 19 5.68 0.18 8.52
C VAL A 19 6.96 0.83 8.00
N GLN A 20 7.70 0.17 7.11
CA GLN A 20 8.91 0.75 6.51
C GLN A 20 8.61 1.76 5.39
N SER A 21 7.47 1.61 4.73
CA SER A 21 7.03 2.51 3.65
C SER A 21 5.54 2.82 3.82
N PRO A 22 5.19 3.61 4.85
CA PRO A 22 3.80 3.99 5.12
C PRO A 22 3.28 4.92 4.03
N ALA A 23 2.01 4.73 3.68
CA ALA A 23 1.26 5.76 2.94
C ALA A 23 0.86 6.87 3.93
N GLN A 24 0.82 8.11 3.45
CA GLN A 24 0.35 9.22 4.25
C GLN A 24 -1.12 9.05 4.62
N HIS A 25 -1.51 9.64 5.75
CA HIS A 25 -2.91 9.76 6.09
C HIS A 25 -3.65 10.62 5.08
N LEU A 26 -4.85 10.15 4.72
CA LEU A 26 -5.76 10.90 3.86
C LEU A 26 -6.04 12.28 4.47
N SER A 27 -5.97 13.31 3.62
CA SER A 27 -6.16 14.70 4.01
C SER A 27 -6.91 15.47 2.91
N ASP A 28 -7.32 16.71 3.19
CA ASP A 28 -8.02 17.56 2.22
C ASP A 28 -7.24 17.74 0.92
N LYS A 29 -5.90 17.75 0.99
CA LYS A 29 -5.04 17.82 -0.20
C LYS A 29 -5.19 16.59 -1.09
N HIS A 30 -5.33 15.39 -0.51
CA HIS A 30 -5.57 14.15 -1.26
C HIS A 30 -6.93 14.19 -1.96
N ILE A 31 -7.95 14.69 -1.27
CA ILE A 31 -9.30 14.84 -1.82
C ILE A 31 -9.31 15.86 -2.96
N ALA A 32 -8.64 17.00 -2.79
CA ALA A 32 -8.51 18.00 -3.84
C ALA A 32 -7.77 17.44 -5.06
N ALA A 33 -6.68 16.71 -4.86
CA ALA A 33 -5.95 16.04 -5.94
C ALA A 33 -6.84 15.01 -6.68
N PHE A 34 -7.62 14.21 -5.95
CA PHE A 34 -8.60 13.28 -6.53
C PHE A 34 -9.68 14.00 -7.36
N GLN A 35 -10.05 15.23 -6.99
CA GLN A 35 -10.98 16.08 -7.74
C GLN A 35 -10.33 16.83 -8.92
N GLY A 36 -9.03 16.61 -9.17
CA GLY A 36 -8.31 17.20 -10.30
C GLY A 36 -7.57 18.51 -9.99
N ALA A 37 -7.41 18.88 -8.72
CA ALA A 37 -6.55 20.00 -8.35
C ALA A 37 -5.07 19.70 -8.67
N GLU A 38 -4.32 20.76 -8.98
CA GLU A 38 -2.88 20.64 -9.24
C GLU A 38 -2.11 20.23 -7.97
N VAL A 39 -1.28 19.19 -8.09
CA VAL A 39 -0.41 18.71 -7.00
C VAL A 39 0.91 19.47 -7.06
N THR A 40 1.02 20.53 -6.26
CA THR A 40 2.22 21.38 -6.18
C THR A 40 3.22 20.94 -5.10
N ASP A 41 2.76 20.13 -4.16
CA ASP A 41 3.54 19.59 -3.04
C ASP A 41 4.22 18.28 -3.45
N ALA A 42 5.56 18.27 -3.51
CA ALA A 42 6.33 17.11 -3.93
C ALA A 42 6.11 15.89 -3.03
N ALA A 43 5.89 16.10 -1.72
CA ALA A 43 5.64 15.00 -0.79
C ALA A 43 4.28 14.34 -1.05
N LEU A 44 3.26 15.14 -1.37
CA LEU A 44 1.95 14.63 -1.78
C LEU A 44 2.03 13.89 -3.12
N GLY A 45 2.78 14.44 -4.08
CA GLY A 45 2.98 13.79 -5.38
C GLY A 45 3.65 12.41 -5.25
N ALA A 46 4.67 12.32 -4.40
CA ALA A 46 5.34 11.05 -4.10
C ALA A 46 4.40 10.05 -3.41
N ASP A 47 3.56 10.51 -2.47
CA ASP A 47 2.58 9.67 -1.79
C ASP A 47 1.51 9.14 -2.75
N LEU A 48 0.93 10.01 -3.58
CA LEU A 48 -0.05 9.61 -4.60
C LEU A 48 0.53 8.60 -5.60
N ALA A 49 1.79 8.77 -6.01
CA ALA A 49 2.47 7.82 -6.89
C ALA A 49 2.70 6.47 -6.20
N ALA A 50 3.12 6.46 -4.94
CA ALA A 50 3.29 5.24 -4.16
C ALA A 50 1.94 4.52 -3.93
N GLY A 51 0.90 5.27 -3.56
CA GLY A 51 -0.45 4.76 -3.40
C GLY A 51 -1.02 4.19 -4.70
N GLY A 52 -0.78 4.85 -5.84
CA GLY A 52 -1.13 4.33 -7.17
C GLY A 52 -0.47 2.98 -7.44
N ALA A 53 0.83 2.85 -7.20
CA ALA A 53 1.53 1.57 -7.36
C ALA A 53 0.98 0.47 -6.43
N PHE A 54 0.56 0.81 -5.20
CA PHE A 54 -0.05 -0.16 -4.29
C PHE A 54 -1.43 -0.62 -4.78
N ILE A 55 -2.21 0.29 -5.34
CA ILE A 55 -3.52 -0.01 -5.94
C ILE A 55 -3.34 -0.89 -7.19
N ASP A 56 -2.35 -0.60 -8.03
CA ASP A 56 -2.04 -1.41 -9.21
C ASP A 56 -1.61 -2.83 -8.81
N ASP A 57 -0.72 -2.96 -7.82
CA ASP A 57 -0.31 -4.26 -7.26
C ASP A 57 -1.52 -5.03 -6.70
N LEU A 58 -2.42 -4.33 -6.01
CA LEU A 58 -3.63 -4.91 -5.41
C LEU A 58 -4.56 -5.47 -6.48
N PHE A 59 -4.79 -4.74 -7.56
CA PHE A 59 -5.69 -5.18 -8.64
C PHE A 59 -5.06 -6.22 -9.57
N ALA A 60 -3.73 -6.24 -9.71
CA ALA A 60 -3.02 -7.23 -10.52
C ALA A 60 -2.83 -8.58 -9.81
N ALA A 61 -2.94 -8.63 -8.48
CA ALA A 61 -2.66 -9.84 -7.70
C ALA A 61 -3.81 -10.86 -7.73
N ASP A 62 -3.47 -12.13 -8.03
CA ASP A 62 -4.41 -13.25 -7.88
C ASP A 62 -4.67 -13.62 -6.41
N VAL A 63 -3.68 -13.35 -5.54
CA VAL A 63 -3.70 -13.72 -4.13
C VAL A 63 -3.09 -12.60 -3.28
N ILE A 64 -3.85 -12.14 -2.29
CA ILE A 64 -3.41 -11.13 -1.32
C ILE A 64 -3.19 -11.80 0.03
N VAL A 65 -2.04 -11.52 0.66
CA VAL A 65 -1.68 -12.05 1.98
C VAL A 65 -1.51 -10.88 2.94
N ILE A 66 -2.42 -10.76 3.90
CA ILE A 66 -2.38 -9.71 4.92
C ILE A 66 -1.89 -10.32 6.23
N GLY A 67 -0.70 -9.90 6.68
CA GLY A 67 -0.14 -10.30 7.97
C GLY A 67 -0.11 -9.10 8.91
N VAL A 68 -1.10 -9.00 9.79
CA VAL A 68 -1.20 -7.88 10.76
C VAL A 68 -1.56 -8.41 12.14
N PRO A 69 -1.02 -7.83 13.23
CA PRO A 69 -1.49 -8.14 14.57
C PRO A 69 -2.86 -7.51 14.81
N MET A 70 -3.66 -8.10 15.70
CA MET A 70 -4.88 -7.47 16.18
C MET A 70 -4.59 -6.69 17.46
N TYR A 71 -4.73 -5.36 17.42
CA TYR A 71 -4.63 -4.50 18.59
C TYR A 71 -5.93 -3.74 18.78
N ASN A 72 -6.48 -3.75 19.99
CA ASN A 72 -7.76 -3.11 20.31
C ASN A 72 -8.90 -3.51 19.35
N PHE A 73 -8.98 -4.81 19.01
CA PHE A 73 -9.97 -5.35 18.07
C PHE A 73 -9.91 -4.75 16.65
N SER A 74 -8.77 -4.19 16.27
CA SER A 74 -8.55 -3.60 14.95
C SER A 74 -7.16 -3.97 14.40
N ILE A 75 -6.90 -3.54 13.16
CA ILE A 75 -5.58 -3.56 12.54
C ILE A 75 -4.79 -2.30 12.96
N PRO A 76 -3.45 -2.35 12.97
CA PRO A 76 -2.64 -1.17 13.23
C PRO A 76 -2.80 -0.15 12.11
N ILE A 77 -2.74 1.12 12.48
CA ILE A 77 -2.53 2.21 11.53
C ILE A 77 -1.02 2.45 11.49
N PRO A 78 -0.34 2.21 10.35
CA PRO A 78 1.05 2.60 10.20
C PRO A 78 1.18 4.11 10.38
N ALA A 79 2.20 4.54 11.12
CA ALA A 79 2.48 5.95 11.40
C ALA A 79 3.23 6.62 10.25
#